data_AF-A0AB37HXW4-F1
#
_entry.id   AF-A0AB37HXW4-F1
#
_cell.length_a   1.000
_cell.length_b   1.000
_cell.length_c   1.000
_cell.angle_alpha   90.00
_cell.angle_beta   90.00
_cell.angle_gamma   90.00
#
_symmetry.space_group_name_H-M   'P 1'
#
loop_
_entity.id
_entity.type
_entity.pdbx_description
1 polymer ?
#
loop_
_entity_poly.entity_id
_entity_poly.type
_entity_poly.pdbx_seq_one_letter_code
_entity_poly.pdbx_strand_id
1 'polypeptide(L)'
;MNIVRPQMSRRNLLTTAALGVPAMGLLGAANLIGATPASAAASGRDFLQTAEAKAGCPYIWGDAGPSSFDCSGLVQWSLAQLGISFPRVSGAQYDACNPISLEQAWVTPGAILWFDGHIGISCGDNNTSFEARDETVPVGYFNTDPGWTNGGLVPGLDYSGGGSQQPPSGSVTVDGYWGTATTRRLQEVLGTPTDGVVSSQAVSWQAKNPGLTSGWDWVSDSLATGSTVIKALQQRLGVDADGLIGTNTIMALQGHCGTPQDGYFSDGSTCIMELQKKLNNGAL
;
A
#
# COMPACT_ATOMS: atom_id res chain seq x y z
N MET A 1 -64.64 -52.85 -48.52
CA MET A 1 -65.73 -51.92 -48.92
C MET A 1 -65.79 -50.82 -47.87
N ASN A 2 -65.80 -49.55 -48.29
CA ASN A 2 -65.92 -48.31 -47.49
C ASN A 2 -64.86 -48.04 -46.38
N ILE A 3 -63.96 -47.06 -46.60
CA ILE A 3 -64.02 -45.63 -46.20
C ILE A 3 -63.66 -45.40 -44.73
N VAL A 4 -62.43 -44.91 -44.46
CA VAL A 4 -62.13 -43.89 -43.43
C VAL A 4 -60.92 -43.02 -43.85
N ARG A 5 -61.14 -41.71 -43.92
CA ARG A 5 -60.23 -40.55 -43.73
C ARG A 5 -61.14 -39.37 -43.31
N PRO A 6 -60.65 -38.22 -42.78
CA PRO A 6 -59.29 -37.83 -42.39
C PRO A 6 -59.07 -38.18 -40.88
N GLN A 7 -58.29 -37.51 -40.00
CA GLN A 7 -57.40 -36.32 -40.03
C GLN A 7 -56.19 -36.57 -39.10
N MET A 8 -55.23 -35.63 -39.05
CA MET A 8 -54.00 -35.71 -38.25
C MET A 8 -54.05 -34.91 -36.94
N SER A 9 -53.40 -35.43 -35.89
CA SER A 9 -52.61 -34.60 -34.96
C SER A 9 -51.52 -35.44 -34.30
N ARG A 10 -50.24 -35.07 -34.51
CA ARG A 10 -49.10 -35.74 -33.84
C ARG A 10 -48.99 -35.23 -32.40
N ARG A 11 -49.14 -36.13 -31.43
CA ARG A 11 -48.67 -35.95 -30.05
C ARG A 11 -47.86 -37.17 -29.64
N ASN A 12 -46.54 -37.08 -29.75
CA ASN A 12 -45.66 -38.02 -29.04
C ASN A 12 -45.56 -37.54 -27.59
N LEU A 13 -46.02 -38.36 -26.65
CA LEU A 13 -45.59 -38.23 -25.26
C LEU A 13 -44.10 -38.58 -25.19
N LEU A 14 -43.32 -37.79 -24.45
CA LEU A 14 -42.09 -38.24 -23.85
C LEU A 14 -42.11 -37.85 -22.37
N THR A 15 -41.97 -38.87 -21.52
CA THR A 15 -42.05 -38.77 -20.07
C THR A 15 -40.63 -38.65 -19.51
N THR A 16 -40.40 -37.56 -18.76
CA THR A 16 -39.45 -37.43 -17.64
C THR A 16 -37.98 -37.85 -17.83
N ALA A 17 -37.09 -36.86 -17.76
CA ALA A 17 -35.93 -36.89 -16.87
C ALA A 17 -35.67 -35.47 -16.35
N ALA A 18 -35.41 -35.31 -15.05
CA ALA A 18 -35.27 -34.00 -14.41
C ALA A 18 -33.81 -33.59 -14.26
N LEU A 19 -33.52 -32.30 -14.47
CA LEU A 19 -32.35 -31.62 -13.91
C LEU A 19 -32.84 -30.33 -13.25
N GLY A 20 -32.70 -30.23 -11.93
CA GLY A 20 -33.09 -29.06 -11.17
C GLY A 20 -32.01 -28.00 -11.18
N VAL A 21 -32.37 -26.77 -11.56
CA VAL A 21 -31.59 -25.55 -11.27
C VAL A 21 -32.42 -24.73 -10.27
N PRO A 22 -31.92 -24.46 -9.05
CA PRO A 22 -32.68 -23.64 -8.11
C PRO A 22 -32.68 -22.17 -8.51
N ALA A 23 -33.89 -21.66 -8.76
CA ALA A 23 -34.36 -20.29 -8.56
C ALA A 23 -33.45 -19.12 -9.01
N MET A 24 -33.68 -18.67 -10.25
CA MET A 24 -33.37 -17.31 -10.67
C MET A 24 -34.27 -16.31 -9.92
N GLY A 25 -33.72 -15.57 -8.96
CA GLY A 25 -34.41 -14.46 -8.32
C GLY A 25 -34.43 -13.22 -9.22
N LEU A 26 -35.49 -13.00 -9.98
CA LEU A 26 -35.72 -11.73 -10.68
C LEU A 26 -36.09 -10.64 -9.66
N LEU A 27 -35.15 -9.74 -9.36
CA LEU A 27 -35.48 -8.41 -8.82
C LEU A 27 -34.65 -7.32 -9.49
N GLY A 28 -35.34 -6.38 -10.13
CA GLY A 28 -34.85 -5.00 -10.32
C GLY A 28 -33.74 -4.78 -11.33
N ALA A 29 -34.03 -4.89 -12.63
CA ALA A 29 -33.29 -4.14 -13.65
C ALA A 29 -33.65 -2.65 -13.54
N ALA A 30 -33.04 -1.95 -12.59
CA ALA A 30 -33.10 -0.49 -12.52
C ALA A 30 -32.24 0.12 -13.63
N ASN A 31 -32.76 1.15 -14.31
CA ASN A 31 -32.05 1.83 -15.40
C ASN A 31 -30.83 2.59 -14.86
N LEU A 32 -29.66 1.96 -14.84
CA LEU A 32 -28.36 2.59 -14.59
C LEU A 32 -27.82 3.23 -15.88
N ILE A 33 -28.54 4.23 -16.39
CA ILE A 33 -28.05 5.14 -17.43
C ILE A 33 -27.68 6.47 -16.75
N GLY A 34 -26.39 6.72 -16.55
CA GLY A 34 -25.89 8.01 -16.08
C GLY A 34 -25.29 8.06 -14.68
N ALA A 35 -25.21 6.94 -13.95
CA ALA A 35 -24.35 6.87 -12.77
C ALA A 35 -22.89 6.80 -13.25
N THR A 36 -22.20 7.95 -13.32
CA THR A 36 -20.73 7.96 -13.24
C THR A 36 -20.34 7.20 -11.98
N PRO A 37 -19.37 6.27 -12.00
CA PRO A 37 -18.81 5.77 -10.76
C PRO A 37 -18.38 7.00 -9.96
N ALA A 38 -18.84 7.11 -8.70
CA ALA A 38 -18.27 8.10 -7.80
C ALA A 38 -16.77 7.80 -7.77
N SER A 39 -15.95 8.77 -8.18
CA SER A 39 -14.50 8.64 -7.99
C SER A 39 -14.31 8.34 -6.51
N ALA A 40 -13.71 7.20 -6.19
CA ALA A 40 -13.32 6.93 -4.82
C ALA A 40 -12.49 8.13 -4.35
N ALA A 41 -12.77 8.62 -3.14
CA ALA A 41 -11.92 9.63 -2.55
C ALA A 41 -10.51 9.04 -2.44
N ALA A 42 -9.50 9.80 -2.86
CA ALA A 42 -8.12 9.34 -2.72
C ALA A 42 -7.83 9.06 -1.24
N SER A 43 -7.03 8.04 -0.96
CA SER A 43 -6.77 7.64 0.43
C SER A 43 -5.58 8.40 1.03
N GLY A 44 -5.46 8.38 2.36
CA GLY A 44 -4.23 8.80 3.06
C GLY A 44 -2.99 8.06 2.55
N ARG A 45 -3.13 6.79 2.16
CA ARG A 45 -2.05 6.00 1.57
C ARG A 45 -1.69 6.50 0.17
N ASP A 46 -2.64 6.90 -0.66
CA ASP A 46 -2.40 7.46 -2.00
C ASP A 46 -1.62 8.79 -1.90
N PHE A 47 -1.96 9.62 -0.91
CA PHE A 47 -1.26 10.88 -0.63
C PHE A 47 0.19 10.64 -0.23
N LEU A 48 0.41 9.72 0.72
CA LEU A 48 1.76 9.33 1.13
C LEU A 48 2.56 8.74 -0.04
N GLN A 49 2.00 7.80 -0.79
CA GLN A 49 2.66 7.19 -1.95
C GLN A 49 3.04 8.23 -3.03
N THR A 50 2.17 9.22 -3.25
CA THR A 50 2.44 10.34 -4.16
C THR A 50 3.67 11.14 -3.69
N ALA A 51 3.84 11.33 -2.38
CA ALA A 51 5.03 11.95 -1.81
C ALA A 51 6.26 11.02 -1.87
N GLU A 52 6.10 9.72 -1.57
CA GLU A 52 7.16 8.70 -1.62
C GLU A 52 7.81 8.59 -3.02
N ALA A 53 7.04 8.84 -4.09
CA ALA A 53 7.53 8.97 -5.47
C ALA A 53 8.50 10.15 -5.71
N LYS A 54 8.77 10.98 -4.68
CA LYS A 54 9.75 12.09 -4.66
C LYS A 54 10.96 11.83 -3.75
N ALA A 55 11.12 10.61 -3.26
CA ALA A 55 12.34 10.21 -2.56
C ALA A 55 13.59 10.53 -3.39
N GLY A 56 14.60 11.15 -2.76
CA GLY A 56 15.84 11.56 -3.42
C GLY A 56 15.82 12.96 -4.04
N CYS A 57 14.68 13.65 -4.13
CA CYS A 57 14.66 15.06 -4.54
C CYS A 57 15.40 15.95 -3.52
N PRO A 58 16.13 17.00 -3.93
CA PRO A 58 16.75 17.95 -3.02
C PRO A 58 15.71 18.80 -2.28
N TYR A 59 16.03 19.18 -1.04
CA TYR A 59 15.34 20.24 -0.34
C TYR A 59 15.75 21.60 -0.90
N ILE A 60 14.79 22.49 -1.16
CA ILE A 60 15.02 23.90 -1.50
C ILE A 60 13.94 24.74 -0.82
N TRP A 61 14.34 25.70 0.02
CA TRP A 61 13.42 26.61 0.71
C TRP A 61 12.57 27.41 -0.29
N GLY A 62 11.25 27.28 -0.21
CA GLY A 62 10.31 27.96 -1.12
C GLY A 62 9.86 27.14 -2.32
N ASP A 63 10.43 25.96 -2.58
CA ASP A 63 10.03 25.11 -3.72
C ASP A 63 8.84 24.20 -3.42
N ALA A 64 8.06 23.91 -4.46
CA ALA A 64 6.84 23.07 -4.41
C ALA A 64 6.75 22.12 -5.62
N GLY A 65 7.89 21.52 -6.01
CA GLY A 65 7.95 20.47 -7.02
C GLY A 65 8.03 20.92 -8.48
N PRO A 66 8.11 19.96 -9.42
CA PRO A 66 8.08 18.51 -9.20
C PRO A 66 9.45 17.87 -8.92
N SER A 67 10.53 18.67 -8.87
CA SER A 67 11.93 18.19 -8.81
C SER A 67 12.71 18.59 -7.55
N SER A 68 12.15 19.48 -6.73
CA SER A 68 12.73 20.04 -5.50
C SER A 68 11.58 20.55 -4.62
N PHE A 69 11.76 20.55 -3.29
CA PHE A 69 10.67 20.82 -2.34
C PHE A 69 11.16 21.47 -1.05
N ASP A 70 10.36 22.31 -0.41
CA ASP A 70 10.36 22.44 1.06
C ASP A 70 9.31 21.52 1.71
N CYS A 71 9.30 21.47 3.05
CA CYS A 71 8.41 20.63 3.84
C CYS A 71 6.93 20.76 3.43
N SER A 72 6.43 21.99 3.37
CA SER A 72 5.06 22.31 2.97
C SER A 72 4.82 22.20 1.46
N GLY A 73 5.86 22.44 0.64
CA GLY A 73 5.82 22.27 -0.81
C GLY A 73 5.64 20.80 -1.22
N LEU A 74 6.26 19.86 -0.52
CA LEU A 74 6.07 18.41 -0.72
C LEU A 74 4.61 18.00 -0.45
N VAL A 75 4.05 18.43 0.68
CA VAL A 75 2.64 18.17 1.05
C VAL A 75 1.69 18.77 0.01
N GLN A 76 1.88 20.05 -0.34
CA GLN A 76 1.03 20.75 -1.32
C GLN A 76 1.08 20.09 -2.70
N TRP A 77 2.28 19.78 -3.20
CA TRP A 77 2.44 19.16 -4.53
C TRP A 77 1.77 17.79 -4.60
N SER A 78 1.91 16.98 -3.54
CA SER A 78 1.38 15.62 -3.49
C SER A 78 -0.15 15.62 -3.44
N LEU A 79 -0.75 16.46 -2.58
CA LEU A 79 -2.21 16.64 -2.54
C LEU A 79 -2.77 17.18 -3.86
N ALA A 80 -2.03 18.05 -4.55
CA ALA A 80 -2.43 18.57 -5.85
C ALA A 80 -2.51 17.49 -6.95
N GLN A 81 -1.71 16.41 -6.88
CA GLN A 81 -1.84 15.29 -7.83
C GLN A 81 -3.15 14.51 -7.63
N LEU A 82 -3.68 14.53 -6.41
CA LEU A 82 -4.96 13.92 -6.02
C LEU A 82 -6.15 14.88 -6.19
N GLY A 83 -5.92 16.06 -6.79
CA GLY A 83 -6.96 17.08 -7.01
C GLY A 83 -7.32 17.90 -5.75
N ILE A 84 -6.59 17.75 -4.65
CA ILE A 84 -6.81 18.47 -3.39
C ILE A 84 -5.97 19.74 -3.37
N SER A 85 -6.63 20.90 -3.31
CA SER A 85 -5.98 22.18 -3.11
C SER A 85 -5.65 22.38 -1.63
N PHE A 86 -4.41 22.72 -1.30
CA PHE A 86 -3.96 22.87 0.08
C PHE A 86 -3.09 24.14 0.26
N PRO A 87 -3.08 24.77 1.45
CA PRO A 87 -2.31 26.00 1.70
C PRO A 87 -0.81 25.83 1.43
N ARG A 88 -0.09 26.93 1.20
CA ARG A 88 1.34 26.89 0.86
C ARG A 88 2.27 26.70 2.07
N VAL A 89 1.85 27.12 3.27
CA VAL A 89 2.72 27.22 4.45
C VAL A 89 2.31 26.20 5.51
N SER A 90 3.27 25.54 6.15
CA SER A 90 3.07 24.42 7.10
C SER A 90 2.05 24.70 8.21
N GLY A 91 2.09 25.88 8.84
CA GLY A 91 1.09 26.26 9.86
C GLY A 91 -0.35 26.29 9.32
N ALA A 92 -0.57 26.95 8.18
CA ALA A 92 -1.87 27.00 7.52
C ALA A 92 -2.33 25.63 6.97
N GLN A 93 -1.38 24.76 6.62
CA GLN A 93 -1.66 23.37 6.25
C GLN A 93 -2.15 22.56 7.47
N TYR A 94 -1.54 22.73 8.63
CA TYR A 94 -2.02 22.12 9.87
C TYR A 94 -3.38 22.67 10.31
N ASP A 95 -3.59 24.00 10.25
CA ASP A 95 -4.89 24.64 10.55
C ASP A 95 -6.03 24.15 9.64
N ALA A 96 -5.71 23.66 8.44
CA ALA A 96 -6.67 23.07 7.50
C ALA A 96 -6.95 21.58 7.75
N CYS A 97 -6.26 20.92 8.69
CA CYS A 97 -6.46 19.51 9.02
C CYS A 97 -7.57 19.29 10.06
N ASN A 98 -8.17 18.11 10.05
CA ASN A 98 -8.94 17.61 11.19
C ASN A 98 -7.95 17.08 12.25
N PRO A 99 -7.86 17.67 13.46
CA PRO A 99 -6.84 17.30 14.44
C PRO A 99 -7.09 15.91 15.05
N ILE A 100 -6.00 15.19 15.29
CA ILE A 100 -5.97 13.87 15.97
C ILE A 100 -4.80 13.83 16.96
N SER A 101 -4.76 12.80 17.83
CA SER A 101 -3.59 12.60 18.69
C SER A 101 -2.35 12.21 17.85
N LEU A 102 -1.15 12.55 18.34
CA LEU A 102 0.11 12.13 17.72
C LEU A 102 0.22 10.61 17.60
N GLU A 103 -0.20 9.89 18.64
CA GLU A 103 -0.27 8.42 18.66
C GLU A 103 -1.12 7.88 17.51
N GLN A 104 -2.31 8.46 17.28
CA GLN A 104 -3.16 8.10 16.16
C GLN A 104 -2.53 8.49 14.82
N ALA A 105 -1.85 9.64 14.73
CA ALA A 105 -1.19 10.07 13.50
C ALA A 105 -0.06 9.12 13.10
N TRP A 106 0.77 8.70 14.05
CA TRP A 106 1.88 7.76 13.84
C TRP A 106 1.46 6.39 13.28
N VAL A 107 0.24 5.92 13.60
CA VAL A 107 -0.35 4.69 13.04
C VAL A 107 -1.29 4.93 11.84
N THR A 108 -1.40 6.18 11.35
CA THR A 108 -2.28 6.52 10.21
C THR A 108 -1.47 6.94 8.98
N PRO A 109 -1.42 6.12 7.92
CA PRO A 109 -0.79 6.49 6.65
C PRO A 109 -1.34 7.79 6.09
N GLY A 110 -0.45 8.73 5.74
CA GLY A 110 -0.86 10.02 5.18
C GLY A 110 -1.49 10.98 6.19
N ALA A 111 -1.42 10.70 7.49
CA ALA A 111 -1.66 11.73 8.49
C ALA A 111 -0.51 12.74 8.47
N ILE A 112 -0.87 14.02 8.65
CA ILE A 112 0.09 15.09 8.86
C ILE A 112 0.68 14.97 10.26
N LEU A 113 2.01 15.09 10.33
CA LEU A 113 2.78 15.33 11.54
C LEU A 113 3.30 16.78 11.48
N TRP A 114 3.16 17.53 12.56
CA TRP A 114 3.48 18.96 12.57
C TRP A 114 4.11 19.43 13.88
N PHE A 115 5.01 20.40 13.77
CA PHE A 115 5.45 21.28 14.86
C PHE A 115 5.71 22.69 14.29
N ASP A 116 5.87 23.69 15.16
CA ASP A 116 6.04 25.08 14.70
C ASP A 116 7.22 25.25 13.72
N GLY A 117 6.90 25.59 12.47
CA GLY A 117 7.85 25.73 11.37
C GLY A 117 7.99 24.53 10.42
N HIS A 118 7.55 23.32 10.78
CA HIS A 118 7.79 22.10 9.96
C HIS A 118 6.58 21.18 9.81
N ILE A 119 6.55 20.42 8.72
CA ILE A 119 5.46 19.48 8.41
C ILE A 119 6.00 18.22 7.73
N GLY A 120 5.45 17.07 8.11
CA GLY A 120 5.79 15.76 7.58
C GLY A 120 4.56 14.88 7.39
N ILE A 121 4.76 13.72 6.75
CA ILE A 121 3.71 12.75 6.46
C ILE A 121 4.01 11.46 7.21
N SER A 122 3.08 10.97 8.02
CA SER A 122 3.21 9.69 8.73
C SER A 122 3.19 8.50 7.75
N CYS A 123 4.14 7.57 7.88
CA CYS A 123 4.14 6.32 7.10
C CYS A 123 3.08 5.31 7.57
N GLY A 124 2.48 5.54 8.75
CA GLY A 124 1.52 4.65 9.40
C GLY A 124 2.14 3.40 10.06
N ASP A 125 3.48 3.35 10.17
CA ASP A 125 4.23 2.23 10.76
C ASP A 125 4.68 2.47 12.21
N ASN A 126 4.11 3.49 12.86
CA ASN A 126 4.40 3.93 14.23
C ASN A 126 5.86 4.34 14.50
N ASN A 127 6.63 4.65 13.45
CA ASN A 127 8.08 4.82 13.58
C ASN A 127 8.68 5.77 12.55
N THR A 128 8.10 5.87 11.35
CA THR A 128 8.71 6.55 10.21
C THR A 128 7.80 7.63 9.62
N SER A 129 8.42 8.77 9.31
CA SER A 129 7.81 9.89 8.61
C SER A 129 8.49 10.11 7.26
N PHE A 130 7.72 10.56 6.27
CA PHE A 130 8.21 10.94 4.95
C PHE A 130 8.16 12.47 4.81
N GLU A 131 9.30 13.07 4.48
CA GLU A 131 9.52 14.51 4.69
C GLU A 131 10.50 15.12 3.69
N ALA A 132 10.37 16.43 3.49
CA ALA A 132 11.44 17.31 3.03
C ALA A 132 11.95 18.09 4.26
N ARG A 133 13.00 17.61 4.94
CA ARG A 133 13.45 18.18 6.23
C ARG A 133 14.22 19.51 6.08
N ASP A 134 15.38 19.45 5.46
CA ASP A 134 16.32 20.57 5.37
C ASP A 134 17.34 20.36 4.23
N GLU A 135 18.17 21.37 3.95
CA GLU A 135 19.16 21.37 2.87
C GLU A 135 20.28 20.31 2.99
N THR A 136 20.44 19.65 4.14
CA THR A 136 21.51 18.66 4.37
C THR A 136 21.13 17.24 3.96
N VAL A 137 19.84 16.96 3.77
CA VAL A 137 19.29 15.64 3.43
C VAL A 137 18.27 15.73 2.29
N PRO A 138 18.22 14.74 1.38
CA PRO A 138 17.17 14.70 0.36
C PRO A 138 15.80 14.40 0.99
N VAL A 139 14.74 14.67 0.24
CA VAL A 139 13.38 14.19 0.52
C VAL A 139 13.40 12.68 0.72
N GLY A 140 12.80 12.18 1.79
CA GLY A 140 12.87 10.76 2.11
C GLY A 140 12.21 10.35 3.43
N TYR A 141 12.49 9.09 3.81
CA TYR A 141 12.04 8.48 5.05
C TYR A 141 12.98 8.82 6.21
N PHE A 142 12.40 9.09 7.38
CA PHE A 142 13.14 9.33 8.62
C PHE A 142 12.50 8.56 9.77
N ASN A 143 13.34 7.91 10.58
CA ASN A 143 12.94 7.06 11.71
C ASN A 143 13.23 7.68 13.09
N THR A 144 13.49 8.99 13.12
CA THR A 144 13.67 9.78 14.33
C THR A 144 12.56 10.81 14.43
N ASP A 145 11.81 10.79 15.53
CA ASP A 145 10.89 11.85 15.89
C ASP A 145 11.70 13.15 16.13
N PRO A 146 11.52 14.21 15.32
CA PRO A 146 12.19 15.49 15.50
C PRO A 146 11.61 16.30 16.68
N GLY A 147 10.54 15.81 17.32
CA GLY A 147 9.76 16.52 18.33
C GLY A 147 8.41 17.00 17.79
N TRP A 148 7.70 16.15 17.03
CA TRP A 148 6.35 16.48 16.56
C TRP A 148 5.43 16.84 17.73
N THR A 149 4.64 17.89 17.60
CA THR A 149 3.72 18.37 18.64
C THR A 149 2.26 18.09 18.32
N ASN A 150 1.92 17.92 17.04
CA ASN A 150 0.54 17.79 16.58
C ASN A 150 0.38 16.77 15.44
N GLY A 151 -0.81 16.14 15.39
CA GLY A 151 -1.24 15.26 14.30
C GLY A 151 -2.53 15.76 13.63
N GLY A 152 -2.70 15.51 12.34
CA GLY A 152 -3.88 15.94 11.59
C GLY A 152 -4.23 15.05 10.38
N LEU A 153 -5.52 14.99 10.03
CA LEU A 153 -6.02 14.31 8.83
C LEU A 153 -6.43 15.36 7.78
N VAL A 154 -5.96 15.20 6.54
CA VAL A 154 -6.28 16.11 5.44
C VAL A 154 -7.75 15.92 5.02
N PRO A 155 -8.59 16.96 4.99
CA PRO A 155 -9.96 16.84 4.54
C PRO A 155 -10.05 16.40 3.07
N GLY A 156 -10.96 15.48 2.78
CA GLY A 156 -11.17 14.94 1.43
C GLY A 156 -10.39 13.66 1.12
N LEU A 157 -9.47 13.23 1.99
CA LEU A 157 -8.85 11.91 1.93
C LEU A 157 -9.63 10.86 2.74
N ASP A 158 -9.66 9.62 2.26
CA ASP A 158 -10.15 8.46 3.01
C ASP A 158 -9.04 7.83 3.87
N TYR A 159 -9.33 7.62 5.14
CA TYR A 159 -8.44 6.98 6.12
C TYR A 159 -9.01 5.66 6.68
N SER A 160 -10.20 5.25 6.23
CA SER A 160 -10.94 4.09 6.76
C SER A 160 -10.26 2.75 6.49
N GLY A 161 -9.45 2.65 5.44
CA GLY A 161 -8.72 1.43 5.07
C GLY A 161 -7.35 1.23 5.72
N GLY A 162 -6.82 2.21 6.48
CA GLY A 162 -5.37 2.27 6.73
C GLY A 162 -4.85 2.45 8.15
N GLY A 163 -5.64 2.91 9.14
CA GLY A 163 -5.04 3.28 10.44
C GLY A 163 -5.94 3.46 11.67
N SER A 164 -7.26 3.29 11.58
CA SER A 164 -8.16 3.58 12.71
C SER A 164 -8.07 2.60 13.90
N GLN A 165 -7.28 1.53 13.78
CA GLN A 165 -6.89 0.68 14.92
C GLN A 165 -5.42 0.28 14.77
N GLN A 166 -4.61 0.61 15.78
CA GLN A 166 -3.28 0.04 15.94
C GLN A 166 -3.39 -1.50 15.94
N PRO A 167 -2.56 -2.22 15.16
CA PRO A 167 -2.52 -3.67 15.23
C PRO A 167 -2.19 -4.15 16.66
N PRO A 168 -2.75 -5.28 17.13
CA PRO A 168 -2.31 -5.92 18.38
C PRO A 168 -0.77 -6.02 18.45
N SER A 169 -0.18 -5.77 19.62
CA SER A 169 1.28 -5.77 19.79
C SER A 169 1.93 -7.04 19.21
N GLY A 170 2.84 -6.86 18.26
CA GLY A 170 3.47 -7.96 17.51
C GLY A 170 2.73 -8.38 16.23
N SER A 171 1.82 -7.56 15.70
CA SER A 171 1.21 -7.72 14.39
C SER A 171 1.39 -6.48 13.52
N VAL A 172 1.21 -6.63 12.21
CA VAL A 172 1.32 -5.58 11.19
C VAL A 172 -0.02 -5.38 10.47
N THR A 173 -0.31 -4.14 10.06
CA THR A 173 -1.46 -3.82 9.21
C THR A 173 -1.43 -4.66 7.93
N VAL A 174 -2.59 -5.09 7.44
CA VAL A 174 -2.72 -5.81 6.17
C VAL A 174 -3.15 -4.80 5.10
N ASP A 175 -2.18 -4.04 4.60
CA ASP A 175 -2.39 -2.94 3.63
C ASP A 175 -1.78 -3.22 2.24
N GLY A 176 -0.95 -4.26 2.10
CA GLY A 176 -0.25 -4.57 0.86
C GLY A 176 1.03 -3.76 0.62
N TYR A 177 1.52 -3.03 1.64
CA TYR A 177 2.78 -2.28 1.59
C TYR A 177 3.82 -2.87 2.54
N TRP A 178 4.99 -3.18 2.01
CA TRP A 178 6.10 -3.71 2.78
C TRP A 178 6.96 -2.54 3.27
N GLY A 179 6.47 -1.90 4.32
CA GLY A 179 7.20 -0.89 5.10
C GLY A 179 8.02 -1.48 6.27
N THR A 180 8.58 -0.59 7.11
CA THR A 180 9.37 -0.90 8.32
C THR A 180 8.70 -1.93 9.23
N ALA A 181 7.38 -1.80 9.46
CA ALA A 181 6.63 -2.72 10.31
C ALA A 181 6.55 -4.14 9.74
N THR A 182 6.33 -4.28 8.42
CA THR A 182 6.34 -5.56 7.72
C THR A 182 7.73 -6.21 7.79
N THR A 183 8.78 -5.42 7.59
CA THR A 183 10.18 -5.89 7.73
C THR A 183 10.49 -6.34 9.15
N ARG A 184 10.15 -5.54 10.16
CA ARG A 184 10.39 -5.88 11.58
C ARG A 184 9.70 -7.18 11.96
N ARG A 185 8.44 -7.34 11.55
CA ARG A 185 7.67 -8.56 11.80
C ARG A 185 8.23 -9.78 11.06
N LEU A 186 8.71 -9.61 9.82
CA LEU A 186 9.40 -10.66 9.08
C LEU A 186 10.70 -11.09 9.79
N GLN A 187 11.47 -10.14 10.32
CA GLN A 187 12.70 -10.41 11.08
C GLN A 187 12.44 -11.18 12.36
N GLU A 188 11.37 -10.84 13.11
CA GLU A 188 10.91 -11.60 14.28
C GLU A 188 10.57 -13.06 13.94
N VAL A 189 9.80 -13.28 12.88
CA VAL A 189 9.37 -14.62 12.44
C VAL A 189 10.54 -15.46 11.92
N LEU A 190 11.52 -14.84 11.26
CA LEU A 190 12.71 -15.50 10.73
C LEU A 190 13.89 -15.61 11.72
N GLY A 191 13.80 -14.98 12.90
CA GLY A 191 14.88 -14.98 13.90
C GLY A 191 16.13 -14.20 13.47
N THR A 192 15.99 -13.20 12.59
CA THR A 192 17.08 -12.30 12.17
C THR A 192 17.10 -11.03 13.03
N PRO A 193 18.18 -10.22 13.02
CA PRO A 193 18.21 -8.94 13.72
C PRO A 193 16.97 -8.09 13.41
N THR A 194 16.34 -7.54 14.45
CA THR A 194 15.01 -6.92 14.41
C THR A 194 15.13 -5.40 14.39
N ASP A 195 15.71 -4.84 13.33
CA ASP A 195 15.92 -3.39 13.14
C ASP A 195 14.80 -2.72 12.31
N GLY A 196 14.01 -3.50 11.55
CA GLY A 196 13.01 -3.02 10.61
C GLY A 196 13.55 -2.64 9.22
N VAL A 197 14.81 -2.96 8.91
CA VAL A 197 15.49 -2.55 7.67
C VAL A 197 15.85 -3.74 6.78
N VAL A 198 15.46 -3.65 5.50
CA VAL A 198 15.98 -4.49 4.41
C VAL A 198 17.21 -3.80 3.82
N SER A 199 18.38 -4.16 4.32
CA SER A 199 19.66 -3.51 3.99
C SER A 199 20.23 -3.82 2.59
N SER A 200 21.00 -2.87 2.04
CA SER A 200 21.87 -3.01 0.87
C SER A 200 21.18 -3.63 -0.37
N GLN A 201 20.05 -3.06 -0.77
CA GLN A 201 19.28 -3.50 -1.94
C GLN A 201 19.56 -2.62 -3.16
N ALA A 202 19.54 -3.20 -4.37
CA ALA A 202 19.80 -2.46 -5.60
C ALA A 202 18.64 -1.50 -5.94
N VAL A 203 18.95 -0.19 -6.02
CA VAL A 203 17.97 0.89 -6.25
C VAL A 203 17.14 0.71 -7.52
N SER A 204 17.65 0.00 -8.54
CA SER A 204 16.86 -0.33 -9.74
C SER A 204 15.64 -1.24 -9.50
N TRP A 205 15.47 -1.78 -8.28
CA TRP A 205 14.25 -2.48 -7.86
C TRP A 205 13.21 -1.59 -7.20
N GLN A 206 13.57 -0.43 -6.65
CA GLN A 206 12.64 0.45 -5.93
C GLN A 206 11.46 0.87 -6.84
N ALA A 207 11.76 1.53 -7.97
CA ALA A 207 10.75 2.00 -8.91
C ALA A 207 9.97 0.87 -9.63
N LYS A 208 10.45 -0.38 -9.58
CA LYS A 208 9.75 -1.55 -10.13
C LYS A 208 8.75 -2.16 -9.15
N ASN A 209 8.89 -1.87 -7.86
CA ASN A 209 8.10 -2.47 -6.79
C ASN A 209 7.43 -1.37 -5.94
N PRO A 210 6.41 -0.65 -6.44
CA PRO A 210 5.72 0.39 -5.69
C PRO A 210 5.06 -0.08 -4.37
N GLY A 211 4.93 -1.40 -4.15
CA GLY A 211 4.55 -1.95 -2.83
C GLY A 211 5.67 -1.95 -1.77
N LEU A 212 6.91 -1.57 -2.09
CA LEU A 212 8.04 -1.48 -1.15
C LEU A 212 8.25 -0.02 -0.72
N THR A 213 8.01 0.28 0.56
CA THR A 213 7.96 1.67 1.06
C THR A 213 9.07 1.95 2.09
N SER A 214 8.73 2.21 3.36
CA SER A 214 9.67 2.48 4.45
C SER A 214 10.50 1.24 4.81
N GLY A 215 11.64 1.43 5.48
CA GLY A 215 12.47 0.30 5.94
C GLY A 215 13.22 -0.44 4.83
N TRP A 216 13.39 0.16 3.64
CA TRP A 216 14.27 -0.34 2.58
C TRP A 216 15.48 0.59 2.41
N ASP A 217 16.68 0.02 2.49
CA ASP A 217 17.94 0.74 2.26
C ASP A 217 18.44 0.45 0.84
N TRP A 218 18.22 1.45 -0.02
CA TRP A 218 18.51 1.39 -1.46
C TRP A 218 19.88 1.99 -1.76
N VAL A 219 20.76 1.16 -2.34
CA VAL A 219 22.10 1.55 -2.79
C VAL A 219 22.21 1.39 -4.30
N SER A 220 23.21 2.03 -4.92
CA SER A 220 23.51 1.81 -6.34
C SER A 220 23.72 0.31 -6.62
N ASP A 221 23.20 -0.22 -7.72
CA ASP A 221 23.20 -1.64 -8.06
C ASP A 221 24.58 -2.34 -7.90
N SER A 222 25.69 -1.65 -8.22
CA SER A 222 27.06 -2.16 -8.08
C SER A 222 27.59 -2.26 -6.63
N LEU A 223 26.87 -1.71 -5.65
CA LEU A 223 27.18 -1.72 -4.22
C LEU A 223 26.17 -2.54 -3.40
N ALA A 224 25.15 -3.12 -4.04
CA ALA A 224 24.16 -3.95 -3.38
C ALA A 224 24.79 -5.29 -2.96
N THR A 225 24.78 -5.56 -1.66
CA THR A 225 25.37 -6.77 -1.05
C THR A 225 24.33 -7.68 -0.38
N GLY A 226 23.09 -7.21 -0.29
CA GLY A 226 21.96 -7.95 0.26
C GLY A 226 21.85 -7.90 1.79
N SER A 227 20.67 -8.30 2.28
CA SER A 227 20.33 -8.31 3.70
C SER A 227 20.25 -9.71 4.27
N THR A 228 20.41 -9.81 5.60
CA THR A 228 20.22 -11.05 6.37
C THR A 228 18.76 -11.52 6.35
N VAL A 229 17.79 -10.59 6.41
CA VAL A 229 16.36 -10.91 6.37
C VAL A 229 15.93 -11.49 5.02
N ILE A 230 16.39 -10.94 3.88
CA ILE A 230 16.09 -11.50 2.56
C ILE A 230 16.81 -12.84 2.37
N LYS A 231 18.04 -12.99 2.86
CA LYS A 231 18.76 -14.28 2.83
C LYS A 231 18.01 -15.37 3.62
N ALA A 232 17.45 -15.04 4.78
CA ALA A 232 16.61 -15.96 5.56
C ALA A 232 15.24 -16.24 4.88
N LEU A 233 14.63 -15.25 4.25
CA LEU A 233 13.42 -15.41 3.43
C LEU A 233 13.65 -16.38 2.26
N GLN A 234 14.74 -16.19 1.51
CA GLN A 234 15.11 -17.05 0.38
C GLN A 234 15.34 -18.51 0.83
N GLN A 235 16.04 -18.70 1.96
CA GLN A 235 16.21 -20.02 2.59
C GLN A 235 14.85 -20.64 2.97
N ARG A 236 13.93 -19.86 3.52
CA ARG A 236 12.58 -20.34 3.91
C ARG A 236 11.73 -20.72 2.70
N LEU A 237 11.88 -20.01 1.59
CA LEU A 237 11.23 -20.25 0.30
C LEU A 237 11.88 -21.37 -0.53
N GLY A 238 13.09 -21.82 -0.17
CA GLY A 238 13.81 -22.87 -0.89
C GLY A 238 14.45 -22.42 -2.20
N VAL A 239 14.86 -21.15 -2.30
CA VAL A 239 15.58 -20.59 -3.46
C VAL A 239 17.00 -20.15 -3.09
N ASP A 240 17.81 -19.84 -4.10
CA ASP A 240 19.17 -19.33 -3.91
C ASP A 240 19.17 -18.09 -3.01
N ALA A 241 19.99 -18.13 -1.97
CA ALA A 241 19.96 -17.18 -0.87
C ALA A 241 21.10 -16.16 -0.97
N ASP A 242 21.05 -15.27 -1.96
CA ASP A 242 22.04 -14.21 -2.16
C ASP A 242 21.88 -13.03 -1.17
N GLY A 243 20.66 -12.79 -0.66
CA GLY A 243 20.28 -11.66 0.20
C GLY A 243 19.66 -10.48 -0.56
N LEU A 244 19.48 -10.59 -1.88
CA LEU A 244 18.94 -9.53 -2.73
C LEU A 244 17.48 -9.80 -3.10
N ILE A 245 16.68 -8.73 -3.06
CA ILE A 245 15.35 -8.75 -3.66
C ILE A 245 15.49 -8.74 -5.18
N GLY A 246 14.58 -9.44 -5.87
CA GLY A 246 14.54 -9.53 -7.32
C GLY A 246 13.61 -10.64 -7.78
N THR A 247 13.45 -10.79 -9.09
CA THR A 247 12.44 -11.65 -9.72
C THR A 247 12.35 -13.05 -9.09
N ASN A 248 13.48 -13.75 -8.89
CA ASN A 248 13.46 -15.10 -8.31
C ASN A 248 12.88 -15.12 -6.89
N THR A 249 13.34 -14.21 -6.02
CA THR A 249 12.84 -14.05 -4.64
C THR A 249 11.36 -13.66 -4.61
N ILE A 250 10.96 -12.73 -5.49
CA ILE A 250 9.59 -12.21 -5.54
C ILE A 250 8.62 -13.28 -6.07
N MET A 251 8.94 -13.95 -7.19
CA MET A 251 8.11 -15.03 -7.73
C MET A 251 7.99 -16.22 -6.77
N ALA A 252 9.07 -16.55 -6.03
CA ALA A 252 9.03 -17.58 -5.01
C ALA A 252 8.09 -17.20 -3.85
N LEU A 253 8.13 -15.95 -3.38
CA LEU A 253 7.21 -15.47 -2.36
C LEU A 253 5.76 -15.42 -2.87
N GLN A 254 5.54 -14.97 -4.10
CA GLN A 254 4.22 -14.98 -4.75
C GLN A 254 3.65 -16.40 -4.84
N GLY A 255 4.47 -17.38 -5.21
CA GLY A 255 4.09 -18.80 -5.17
C GLY A 255 3.74 -19.29 -3.77
N HIS A 256 4.56 -18.96 -2.76
CA HIS A 256 4.29 -19.30 -1.37
C HIS A 256 3.01 -18.63 -0.81
N CYS A 257 2.66 -17.45 -1.33
CA CYS A 257 1.44 -16.71 -1.01
C CYS A 257 0.21 -17.14 -1.83
N GLY A 258 0.37 -17.98 -2.85
CA GLY A 258 -0.73 -18.38 -3.74
C GLY A 258 -1.23 -17.25 -4.65
N THR A 259 -0.38 -16.26 -4.91
CA THR A 259 -0.69 -15.07 -5.73
C THR A 259 -0.01 -15.16 -7.12
N PRO A 260 -0.39 -14.30 -8.09
CA PRO A 260 0.25 -14.27 -9.40
C PRO A 260 1.78 -14.09 -9.30
N GLN A 261 2.52 -14.93 -10.01
CA GLN A 261 3.99 -14.90 -10.06
C GLN A 261 4.48 -13.99 -11.20
N ASP A 262 4.29 -12.68 -11.07
CA ASP A 262 4.70 -11.68 -12.06
C ASP A 262 6.07 -11.03 -11.77
N GLY A 263 6.66 -11.32 -10.61
CA GLY A 263 8.04 -10.95 -10.28
C GLY A 263 8.23 -9.51 -9.81
N TYR A 264 7.16 -8.79 -9.46
CA TYR A 264 7.23 -7.49 -8.78
C TYR A 264 6.11 -7.32 -7.73
N PHE A 265 6.29 -6.42 -6.78
CA PHE A 265 5.23 -6.01 -5.86
C PHE A 265 4.54 -4.76 -6.38
N SER A 266 3.33 -4.95 -6.91
CA SER A 266 2.43 -3.86 -7.30
C SER A 266 2.13 -2.94 -6.11
N ASP A 267 1.57 -1.78 -6.45
CA ASP A 267 0.84 -0.97 -5.50
C ASP A 267 -0.28 -1.81 -4.84
N GLY A 268 -0.49 -1.62 -3.53
CA GLY A 268 -1.41 -2.45 -2.73
C GLY A 268 -1.27 -3.95 -2.98
N SER A 269 -0.04 -4.49 -2.96
CA SER A 269 0.23 -5.84 -3.47
C SER A 269 -0.51 -6.92 -2.70
N THR A 270 -1.31 -7.74 -3.40
CA THR A 270 -1.96 -8.91 -2.80
C THR A 270 -0.95 -9.91 -2.22
N CYS A 271 0.24 -10.01 -2.81
CA CYS A 271 1.31 -10.85 -2.27
C CYS A 271 1.81 -10.34 -0.91
N ILE A 272 1.93 -9.02 -0.76
CA ILE A 272 2.32 -8.41 0.52
C ILE A 272 1.19 -8.54 1.54
N MET A 273 -0.08 -8.40 1.13
CA MET A 273 -1.22 -8.67 2.03
C MET A 273 -1.19 -10.11 2.57
N GLU A 274 -0.94 -11.11 1.72
CA GLU A 274 -0.83 -12.50 2.15
C GLU A 274 0.42 -12.76 3.01
N LEU A 275 1.55 -12.09 2.73
CA LEU A 275 2.71 -12.07 3.62
C LEU A 275 2.35 -11.52 5.00
N GLN A 276 1.73 -10.33 5.07
CA GLN A 276 1.31 -9.68 6.32
C GLN A 276 0.35 -10.59 7.12
N LYS A 277 -0.62 -11.24 6.46
CA LYS A 277 -1.50 -12.24 7.09
C LYS A 277 -0.73 -13.45 7.65
N LYS A 278 0.22 -14.02 6.91
CA LYS A 278 1.05 -15.14 7.38
C LYS A 278 1.90 -14.73 8.60
N LEU A 279 2.56 -13.57 8.50
CA LEU A 279 3.38 -12.98 9.56
C LEU A 279 2.59 -12.69 10.85
N ASN A 280 1.35 -12.23 10.74
CA ASN A 280 0.46 -12.04 11.89
C ASN A 280 0.08 -13.37 12.57
N ASN A 281 0.03 -14.47 11.82
CA ASN A 281 -0.13 -15.82 12.36
C ASN A 281 1.20 -16.46 12.84
N GLY A 282 2.31 -15.71 12.84
CA GLY A 282 3.63 -16.21 13.23
C GLY A 282 4.22 -17.21 12.23
N ALA A 283 3.77 -17.19 10.98
CA ALA A 283 4.12 -18.16 9.96
C ALA A 283 4.83 -17.51 8.77
N LEU A 284 5.76 -18.29 8.21
CA LEU A 284 6.37 -18.20 6.88
C LEU A 284 6.87 -19.61 6.54
#